data_AF-B0LG73-F1
#
_entry.id   AF-B0LG73-F1
#
_cell.length_a   1.000
_cell.length_b   1.000
_cell.length_c   1.000
_cell.angle_alpha   90.00
_cell.angle_beta   90.00
_cell.angle_gamma   90.00
#
_symmetry.space_group_name_H-M   'P 1'
#
loop_
_entity.id
_entity.type
_entity.pdbx_description
1 polymer ?
#
loop_
_entity_poly.entity_id
_entity_poly.type
_entity_poly.pdbx_seq_one_letter_code
_entity_poly.pdbx_strand_id
1 'polypeptide(L)'
;LVEGRVASGDLFVSDAQTRARIIREFGAHGVEMEGAAFAHVASVNGVPFVIIRCISDGAGAEQDVSMSYKEFSTRAARRSALLTLRVLERLSALRTSVVASLFPMVV
;
A
#
# COMPACT_ATOMS: atom_id res chain seq x y z
N LEU A 1 6.66 8.50 4.93
CA LEU A 1 6.43 7.23 4.20
C LEU A 1 7.33 6.20 4.85
N VAL A 2 6.84 4.97 5.00
CA VAL A 2 7.62 3.85 5.56
C VAL A 2 7.62 2.75 4.50
N GLU A 3 8.80 2.17 4.25
CA GLU A 3 8.93 0.96 3.46
C GLU A 3 9.00 -0.23 4.41
N GLY A 4 8.24 -1.28 4.12
CA GLY A 4 8.18 -2.44 4.99
C GLY A 4 7.34 -3.56 4.38
N ARG A 5 7.43 -4.73 5.00
CA ARG A 5 6.70 -5.91 4.54
C ARG A 5 5.21 -5.79 4.89
N VAL A 6 4.35 -6.10 3.93
CA VAL A 6 2.91 -6.23 4.12
C VAL A 6 2.53 -7.71 4.01
N ALA A 7 1.77 -8.23 4.98
CA ALA A 7 1.24 -9.59 4.95
C ALA A 7 -0.23 -9.58 4.51
N SER A 8 -0.64 -10.55 3.70
CA SER A 8 -2.00 -10.64 3.16
C SER A 8 -2.68 -11.96 3.54
N GLY A 9 -3.99 -11.92 3.79
CA GLY A 9 -4.84 -13.10 3.93
C GLY A 9 -6.31 -12.76 4.09
N ASP A 10 -7.20 -13.75 3.92
CA ASP A 10 -8.67 -13.57 3.94
C ASP A 10 -9.28 -13.38 5.35
N LEU A 11 -8.52 -12.81 6.28
CA LEU A 11 -8.96 -12.52 7.63
C LEU A 11 -8.78 -11.04 7.94
N PHE A 12 -9.86 -10.38 8.37
CA PHE A 12 -9.75 -9.08 9.02
C PHE A 12 -9.15 -9.28 10.42
N VAL A 13 -7.86 -8.96 10.57
CA VAL A 13 -7.12 -9.15 11.82
C VAL A 13 -7.57 -8.10 12.85
N SER A 14 -8.29 -8.51 13.88
CA SER A 14 -8.85 -7.63 14.90
C SER A 14 -8.42 -7.96 16.32
N ASP A 15 -7.53 -8.95 16.50
CA ASP A 15 -7.06 -9.40 17.80
C ASP A 15 -5.52 -9.40 17.91
N ALA A 16 -5.04 -9.16 19.14
CA ALA A 16 -3.61 -9.03 19.43
C ALA A 16 -2.82 -10.34 19.21
N GLN A 17 -3.46 -11.50 19.39
CA GLN A 17 -2.79 -12.81 19.27
C GLN A 17 -2.46 -13.11 17.80
N THR A 18 -3.43 -12.95 16.90
CA THR A 18 -3.24 -13.11 15.46
C THR A 18 -2.23 -12.11 14.93
N ARG A 19 -2.33 -10.83 15.34
CA ARG A 19 -1.34 -9.80 15.01
C ARG A 19 0.07 -10.18 15.45
N ALA A 20 0.25 -10.60 16.71
CA ALA A 20 1.56 -10.98 17.23
C ALA A 20 2.15 -12.18 16.48
N ARG A 21 1.31 -13.16 16.11
CA ARG A 21 1.73 -14.30 15.29
C ARG A 21 2.25 -13.85 13.92
N ILE A 22 1.51 -12.99 13.22
CA ILE A 22 1.89 -12.49 11.89
C ILE A 22 3.20 -11.68 11.96
N ILE A 23 3.35 -10.82 12.97
CA ILE A 23 4.58 -10.04 13.17
C ILE A 23 5.77 -10.99 13.41
N ARG A 24 5.61 -12.00 14.27
CA ARG A 24 6.68 -12.96 14.57
C ARG A 24 7.08 -13.81 13.36
N GLU A 25 6.11 -14.30 12.60
CA GLU A 25 6.36 -15.20 11.46
C GLU A 25 6.92 -14.45 10.25
N PHE A 26 6.41 -13.25 9.98
CA PHE A 26 6.72 -12.55 8.73
C PHE A 26 7.52 -11.26 8.92
N GLY A 27 7.63 -10.70 10.13
CA GLY A 27 8.19 -9.35 10.31
C GLY A 27 7.34 -8.27 9.61
N ALA A 28 6.02 -8.50 9.54
CA ALA A 28 5.10 -7.63 8.83
C ALA A 28 4.94 -6.28 9.55
N HIS A 29 5.01 -5.19 8.77
CA HIS A 29 4.74 -3.83 9.22
C HIS A 29 3.25 -3.46 9.10
N GLY A 30 2.53 -4.18 8.22
CA GLY A 30 1.10 -4.02 8.03
C GLY A 30 0.45 -5.31 7.56
N VAL A 31 -0.86 -5.41 7.78
CA VAL A 31 -1.71 -6.54 7.35
C VAL A 31 -2.88 -6.02 6.54
N GLU A 32 -3.30 -6.79 5.53
CA GLU A 32 -4.42 -6.50 4.64
C GLU A 32 -4.88 -7.80 3.96
N MET A 33 -5.76 -7.73 2.96
CA MET A 33 -6.45 -8.93 2.45
C MET A 33 -6.19 -9.23 0.97
N GLU A 34 -5.47 -8.39 0.21
CA GLU A 34 -5.40 -8.53 -1.26
C GLU A 34 -4.00 -8.40 -1.87
N GLY A 35 -3.06 -7.75 -1.20
CA GLY A 35 -1.82 -7.26 -1.78
C GLY A 35 -0.91 -8.36 -2.32
N ALA A 36 -0.71 -9.44 -1.55
CA ALA A 36 0.09 -10.58 -1.98
C ALA A 36 -0.55 -11.34 -3.14
N ALA A 37 -1.89 -11.41 -3.19
CA ALA A 37 -2.60 -12.03 -4.31
C ALA A 37 -2.40 -11.20 -5.59
N PHE A 38 -2.54 -9.87 -5.51
CA PHE A 38 -2.25 -8.97 -6.63
C PHE A 38 -0.78 -9.06 -7.08
N ALA A 39 0.16 -9.03 -6.12
CA ALA A 39 1.58 -9.17 -6.37
C ALA A 39 1.92 -10.50 -7.06
N HIS A 40 1.28 -11.59 -6.64
CA HIS A 40 1.45 -12.90 -7.27
C HIS A 40 1.02 -12.85 -8.73
N VAL A 41 -0.19 -12.36 -9.03
CA VAL A 41 -0.70 -12.22 -10.40
C VAL A 41 0.19 -11.33 -11.25
N ALA A 42 0.63 -10.17 -10.74
CA ALA A 42 1.52 -9.27 -11.46
C ALA A 42 2.88 -9.92 -11.74
N SER A 43 3.45 -10.62 -10.75
CA SER A 43 4.73 -11.31 -10.86
C SER A 43 4.71 -12.42 -11.91
N VAL A 44 3.67 -13.27 -11.92
CA VAL A 44 3.58 -14.37 -12.91
C VAL A 44 3.37 -13.86 -14.34
N ASN A 45 2.86 -12.64 -14.49
CA ASN A 45 2.69 -11.98 -15.79
C ASN A 45 3.84 -11.02 -16.16
N GLY A 46 4.89 -10.93 -15.35
CA GLY A 46 6.03 -10.04 -15.61
C GLY A 46 5.68 -8.55 -15.59
N VAL A 47 4.62 -8.16 -14.89
CA VAL A 47 4.16 -6.77 -14.79
C VAL A 47 4.79 -6.11 -13.56
N PRO A 48 5.57 -5.02 -13.70
CA PRO A 48 6.07 -4.28 -12.56
C PRO A 48 4.93 -3.71 -11.71
N PHE A 49 5.04 -3.81 -10.39
CA PHE A 49 3.99 -3.36 -9.47
C PHE A 49 4.57 -2.72 -8.23
N VAL A 50 3.72 -1.95 -7.53
CA VAL A 50 3.98 -1.41 -6.20
C VAL A 50 2.69 -1.49 -5.39
N ILE A 51 2.80 -1.86 -4.12
CA ILE A 51 1.66 -1.86 -3.18
C ILE A 51 1.80 -0.63 -2.30
N ILE A 52 0.76 0.20 -2.29
CA ILE A 52 0.68 1.40 -1.45
C ILE A 52 -0.54 1.22 -0.55
N ARG A 53 -0.32 1.23 0.77
CA ARG A 53 -1.37 1.12 1.78
C ARG A 53 -1.27 2.28 2.76
N CYS A 54 -2.44 2.78 3.19
CA CYS A 54 -2.55 3.69 4.32
C CYS A 54 -3.20 2.92 5.49
N ILE A 55 -2.59 2.97 6.66
CA ILE A 55 -3.08 2.27 7.85
C ILE A 55 -4.42 2.86 8.30
N SER A 56 -5.44 2.01 8.44
CA SER A 56 -6.80 2.34 8.89
C SER A 56 -7.04 2.01 10.36
N ASP A 57 -6.26 1.11 10.95
CA ASP A 57 -6.45 0.61 12.31
C ASP A 57 -5.19 -0.14 12.78
N GLY A 58 -5.23 -0.60 14.03
CA GLY A 58 -4.10 -1.20 14.73
C GLY A 58 -4.10 -2.72 14.72
N ALA A 59 -5.03 -3.35 14.01
CA ALA A 59 -5.19 -4.80 13.94
C ALA A 59 -5.24 -5.48 15.32
N GLY A 60 -6.13 -5.00 16.20
CA GLY A 60 -6.27 -5.52 17.57
C GLY A 60 -5.27 -4.98 18.58
N ALA A 61 -4.45 -3.99 18.22
CA ALA A 61 -3.76 -3.15 19.21
C ALA A 61 -4.78 -2.28 19.97
N GLU A 62 -4.58 -2.11 21.28
CA GLU A 62 -5.36 -1.14 22.05
C GLU A 62 -5.15 0.26 21.46
N GLN A 63 -6.24 0.92 21.07
CA GLN A 63 -6.23 2.27 20.55
C GLN A 63 -7.03 3.17 21.48
N ASP A 64 -6.58 4.41 21.66
CA ASP A 64 -7.40 5.48 22.21
C ASP A 64 -8.73 5.55 21.43
N VAL A 65 -9.83 5.19 22.10
CA VAL A 65 -11.18 4.93 21.55
C VAL A 65 -11.88 6.20 21.05
N SER A 66 -11.15 7.22 20.62
CA SER A 66 -11.72 8.50 20.21
C SER A 66 -12.33 8.48 18.80
N MET A 67 -11.91 7.57 17.92
CA MET A 67 -12.37 7.50 16.53
C MET A 67 -12.64 6.06 16.10
N SER A 68 -13.75 5.84 15.40
CA SER A 68 -14.15 4.51 14.94
C SER A 68 -13.31 4.05 13.72
N TYR A 69 -13.20 2.74 13.50
CA TYR A 69 -12.62 2.16 12.28
C TYR A 69 -13.19 2.81 11.00
N LYS A 70 -14.50 3.08 10.98
CA LYS A 70 -15.19 3.66 9.80
C LYS A 70 -14.64 5.05 9.45
N GLU A 71 -14.37 5.87 10.45
CA GLU A 71 -13.81 7.21 10.26
C GLU A 71 -12.35 7.15 9.80
N PHE A 72 -11.55 6.27 10.42
CA PHE A 72 -10.17 6.09 10.00
C PHE A 72 -10.04 5.50 8.61
N SER A 73 -10.86 4.51 8.26
CA SER A 73 -10.90 3.90 6.93
C SER A 73 -11.22 4.94 5.86
N THR A 74 -12.18 5.83 6.10
CA THR A 74 -12.49 6.94 5.19
C THR A 74 -11.29 7.88 4.99
N ARG A 75 -10.59 8.24 6.06
CA ARG A 75 -9.38 9.07 6.00
C ARG A 75 -8.23 8.36 5.31
N ALA A 76 -8.04 7.07 5.59
CA ALA A 76 -6.99 6.23 5.01
C ALA A 76 -7.21 6.06 3.50
N ALA A 77 -8.44 5.78 3.07
CA ALA A 77 -8.81 5.70 1.66
C ALA A 77 -8.51 7.01 0.92
N ARG A 78 -8.94 8.16 1.48
CA ARG A 78 -8.64 9.47 0.88
C ARG A 78 -7.15 9.74 0.77
N ARG A 79 -6.37 9.45 1.82
CA ARG A 79 -4.91 9.62 1.82
C ARG A 79 -4.24 8.70 0.81
N SER A 80 -4.67 7.44 0.73
CA SER A 80 -4.17 6.47 -0.23
C SER A 80 -4.40 6.93 -1.67
N ALA A 81 -5.62 7.37 -2.00
CA ALA A 81 -5.96 7.88 -3.32
C ALA A 81 -5.11 9.10 -3.71
N LEU A 82 -4.97 10.08 -2.79
CA LEU A 82 -4.13 11.26 -3.04
C LEU A 82 -2.66 10.92 -3.26
N LEU A 83 -2.12 9.94 -2.52
CA LEU A 83 -0.75 9.48 -2.71
C LEU A 83 -0.59 8.79 -4.07
N THR A 84 -1.53 7.91 -4.45
CA THR A 84 -1.53 7.25 -5.76
C THR A 84 -1.57 8.26 -6.90
N LEU A 85 -2.44 9.27 -6.83
CA LEU A 85 -2.52 10.33 -7.85
C LEU A 85 -1.18 11.07 -7.99
N ARG A 86 -0.53 11.44 -6.88
CA ARG A 86 0.79 12.08 -6.90
C ARG A 86 1.88 11.19 -7.48
N VAL A 87 1.84 9.88 -7.21
CA VAL A 87 2.76 8.91 -7.83
C VAL A 87 2.55 8.86 -9.34
N LEU A 88 1.30 8.80 -9.81
CA LEU A 88 0.98 8.80 -11.23
C LEU A 88 1.44 10.09 -11.94
N GLU A 89 1.23 11.25 -11.33
CA GLU A 89 1.73 12.55 -11.83
C GLU A 89 3.27 12.57 -11.94
N ARG A 90 3.97 12.01 -10.95
CA ARG A 90 5.44 11.92 -10.99
C ARG A 90 5.91 10.94 -12.06
N LEU A 91 5.28 9.79 -12.19
CA LEU A 91 5.62 8.79 -13.21
C LEU A 91 5.36 9.31 -14.63
N SER A 92 4.28 10.06 -14.85
CA SER A 92 4.00 10.66 -16.15
C SER A 92 5.03 11.72 -16.52
N ALA A 93 5.44 12.58 -15.58
CA ALA A 93 6.49 13.58 -15.79
C ALA A 93 7.86 12.95 -16.08
N LEU A 94 8.20 11.85 -15.39
CA LEU A 94 9.43 11.08 -15.65
C LEU A 94 9.42 10.44 -17.04
N ARG A 95 8.26 9.93 -17.48
CA ARG A 95 8.12 9.38 -18.84
C ARG A 95 8.31 10.46 -19.91
N THR A 96 7.74 11.66 -19.71
CA THR A 96 7.91 12.78 -20.64
C THR A 96 9.36 13.24 -20.73
N SER A 97 10.10 13.26 -19.63
CA SER A 97 11.52 13.66 -19.61
C SER A 97 12.43 12.62 -20.27
N VAL A 98 12.17 11.32 -20.11
CA VAL A 98 12.91 10.26 -20.82
C VAL A 98 12.60 10.29 -22.33
N VAL A 99 11.33 10.47 -22.72
CA VAL A 99 10.96 10.60 -24.14
C VAL A 99 11.54 11.87 -24.77
N ALA A 100 11.56 13.00 -24.04
CA ALA A 100 12.20 14.24 -24.50
C ALA A 100 13.73 14.12 -24.63
N SER A 101 14.39 13.26 -23.84
CA SER A 101 15.82 12.95 -24.00
C SER A 101 16.12 12.00 -25.17
N LEU A 102 15.13 11.26 -25.66
CA LEU A 102 15.25 10.33 -26.79
C LEU A 102 14.87 10.97 -28.14
N PHE A 103 14.27 12.15 -28.13
CA PHE A 103 14.05 12.98 -29.31
C PHE A 103 14.50 14.42 -29.00
N PRO A 104 15.75 14.81 -29.32
CA PRO A 104 16.09 16.21 -29.34
C PRO A 104 15.20 16.89 -30.38
N MET A 105 14.54 17.95 -29.94
CA MET A 105 13.74 18.89 -30.72
C MET A 105 14.23 19.01 -32.18
N VAL A 106 13.48 18.46 -33.13
CA VAL A 106 13.59 18.91 -34.53
C VAL A 106 12.49 19.95 -34.70
N VAL A 107 12.91 21.20 -34.47
CA VAL A 107 12.28 22.51 -34.77
C VAL A 107 10.77 22.64 -34.52
#